data_AF-A0A975B1G3-F1
#
_entry.id   AF-A0A975B1G3-F1
#
_cell.length_a   1.000
_cell.length_b   1.000
_cell.length_c   1.000
_cell.angle_alpha   90.00
_cell.angle_beta   90.00
_cell.angle_gamma   90.00
#
_symmetry.space_group_name_H-M   'P 1'
#
loop_
_entity.id
_entity.type
_entity.pdbx_description
1 polymer ?
#
loop_
_entity_poly.entity_id
_entity_poly.type
_entity_poly.pdbx_seq_one_letter_code
_entity_poly.pdbx_strand_id
1 'polypeptide(L)'
;MNKAQFVELVQASGDYKTKVEAEAAIKAFTEAVTTALVKKEEVSLVGFGSFAAALQKGKSGKVPGTDKTYTTQDKMVPKFKAGKGLKDRVAAGK
;
A
#
# COMPACT_ATOMS: atom_id res chain seq x y z
N MET A 1 -10.08 -13.49 2.25
CA MET A 1 -10.80 -12.30 2.76
C MET A 1 -11.14 -11.40 1.58
N ASN A 2 -12.42 -11.12 1.33
CA ASN A 2 -12.89 -10.16 0.32
C ASN A 2 -13.14 -8.78 0.95
N LYS A 3 -13.55 -7.77 0.16
CA LYS A 3 -13.78 -6.40 0.66
C LYS A 3 -14.81 -6.36 1.80
N ALA A 4 -15.93 -7.08 1.67
CA ALA A 4 -16.98 -7.10 2.69
C ALA A 4 -16.49 -7.74 4.01
N GLN A 5 -15.77 -8.85 3.93
CA GLN A 5 -15.17 -9.52 5.09
C GLN A 5 -14.11 -8.64 5.76
N PHE A 6 -13.35 -7.86 4.97
CA PHE A 6 -12.38 -6.93 5.53
C PHE A 6 -13.06 -5.77 6.27
N VAL A 7 -14.16 -5.23 5.73
CA VAL A 7 -14.97 -4.21 6.41
C VAL A 7 -15.49 -4.72 7.75
N GLU A 8 -15.99 -5.96 7.80
CA GLU A 8 -16.43 -6.59 9.05
C GLU A 8 -15.30 -6.75 10.06
N LEU A 9 -14.11 -7.16 9.60
CA LEU A 9 -12.92 -7.24 10.45
C LEU A 9 -12.50 -5.88 10.98
N VAL A 10 -12.53 -4.83 10.14
CA VAL A 10 -12.23 -3.45 10.56
C VAL A 10 -13.29 -2.94 11.53
N GLN A 11 -14.56 -3.26 11.30
CA GLN A 11 -15.65 -2.92 12.22
C GLN A 11 -15.37 -3.50 13.61
N ALA A 12 -15.06 -4.79 13.68
CA ALA A 12 -14.74 -5.48 14.93
C ALA A 12 -13.44 -4.99 15.56
N SER A 13 -12.41 -4.69 14.76
CA SER A 13 -11.09 -4.27 15.27
C SER A 13 -11.04 -2.81 15.71
N GLY A 14 -11.89 -1.95 15.15
CA GLY A 14 -11.97 -0.53 15.44
C GLY A 14 -13.16 -0.14 16.32
N ASP A 15 -13.90 -1.12 16.85
CA ASP A 15 -15.11 -0.94 17.66
C ASP A 15 -16.14 0.02 17.01
N TYR A 16 -16.27 -0.05 15.68
CA TYR A 16 -17.21 0.79 14.94
C TYR A 16 -18.65 0.30 15.14
N LYS A 17 -19.56 1.23 15.42
CA LYS A 17 -20.97 0.91 15.68
C LYS A 17 -21.67 0.38 14.43
N THR A 18 -21.26 0.85 13.26
CA THR A 18 -21.87 0.48 11.97
C THR A 18 -20.84 0.06 10.93
N LYS A 19 -21.28 -0.79 9.99
CA LYS A 19 -20.49 -1.14 8.79
C LYS A 19 -20.14 0.09 7.95
N VAL A 20 -21.05 1.06 7.90
CA VAL A 20 -20.86 2.31 7.15
C VAL A 20 -19.70 3.14 7.72
N GLU A 21 -19.59 3.23 9.04
CA GLU A 21 -18.45 3.90 9.69
C GLU A 21 -17.13 3.18 9.41
N ALA A 22 -17.11 1.85 9.46
CA ALA A 22 -15.93 1.06 9.12
C ALA A 22 -15.51 1.25 7.64
N GLU A 23 -16.47 1.28 6.71
CA GLU A 23 -16.22 1.60 5.30
C GLU A 23 -15.69 3.02 5.11
N ALA A 24 -16.28 3.99 5.81
CA ALA A 24 -15.83 5.37 5.79
C ALA A 24 -14.41 5.52 6.34
N ALA A 25 -14.06 4.78 7.40
CA ALA A 25 -12.71 4.76 7.96
C ALA A 25 -11.68 4.18 6.97
N ILE A 26 -12.01 3.06 6.30
CA ILE A 26 -11.15 2.48 5.26
C ILE A 26 -10.96 3.49 4.13
N LYS A 27 -12.04 4.13 3.67
CA LYS A 27 -11.99 5.13 2.61
C LYS A 27 -11.10 6.31 3.01
N ALA A 28 -11.34 6.89 4.18
CA ALA A 28 -10.55 8.00 4.71
C ALA A 28 -9.07 7.64 4.86
N PHE A 29 -8.74 6.44 5.33
CA PHE A 29 -7.36 5.96 5.40
C PHE A 29 -6.70 5.90 4.01
N THR A 30 -7.38 5.27 3.03
CA THR A 30 -6.83 5.16 1.68
C THR A 30 -6.66 6.51 1.00
N GLU A 31 -7.58 7.45 1.21
CA GLU A 31 -7.48 8.81 0.69
C GLU A 31 -6.33 9.57 1.36
N ALA A 32 -6.22 9.53 2.69
CA ALA A 32 -5.14 10.20 3.42
C ALA A 32 -3.75 9.71 2.99
N VAL A 33 -3.57 8.39 2.86
CA VAL A 33 -2.31 7.81 2.36
C VAL A 33 -2.05 8.25 0.92
N THR A 34 -3.07 8.24 0.07
CA THR A 34 -2.95 8.68 -1.33
C THR A 34 -2.50 10.15 -1.40
N THR A 35 -3.15 11.04 -0.64
CA THR A 35 -2.80 12.46 -0.60
C THR A 35 -1.37 12.69 -0.13
N ALA A 36 -0.91 12.00 0.91
CA ALA A 36 0.46 12.09 1.39
C ALA A 36 1.46 11.63 0.31
N LEU A 37 1.20 10.49 -0.33
CA LEU A 37 2.08 9.94 -1.37
C LEU A 37 2.16 10.81 -2.62
N VAL A 38 1.06 11.46 -3.01
CA VAL A 38 1.04 12.43 -4.12
C VAL A 38 1.94 13.63 -3.81
N LYS A 39 1.99 14.07 -2.55
CA LYS A 39 2.90 15.12 -2.08
C LYS A 39 4.34 14.65 -1.89
N LYS A 40 4.63 13.38 -2.16
CA LYS A 40 5.92 12.72 -1.88
C LYS A 40 6.28 12.70 -0.40
N GLU A 41 5.27 12.79 0.47
CA GLU A 41 5.43 12.64 1.92
C GLU A 41 5.44 11.14 2.29
N GLU A 42 6.19 10.80 3.33
CA GLU A 42 6.20 9.45 3.89
C GLU A 42 5.21 9.34 5.04
N VAL A 43 4.36 8.31 5.01
CA VAL A 43 3.45 7.96 6.10
C VAL A 43 4.04 6.79 6.87
N SER A 44 4.57 7.03 8.07
CA SER A 44 5.08 5.97 8.95
C SER A 44 4.08 5.61 10.03
N LEU A 45 3.65 4.35 10.06
CA LEU A 45 2.79 3.78 11.09
C LEU A 45 3.62 2.84 11.98
N VAL A 46 3.85 3.27 13.23
CA VAL A 46 4.66 2.53 14.20
C VAL A 46 4.11 1.11 14.37
N GLY A 47 4.98 0.10 14.25
CA GLY A 47 4.61 -1.32 14.35
C GLY A 47 4.02 -1.94 13.07
N PHE A 48 3.41 -1.16 12.19
CA PHE A 48 2.82 -1.65 10.94
C PHE A 48 3.78 -1.54 9.74
N GLY A 49 4.33 -0.36 9.49
CA GLY A 49 5.21 -0.09 8.36
C GLY A 49 5.14 1.35 7.86
N SER A 50 5.86 1.66 6.78
CA SER A 50 5.84 2.98 6.15
C SER A 50 5.42 2.93 4.68
N PHE A 51 4.68 3.95 4.25
CA PHE A 51 4.30 4.19 2.86
C PHE A 51 5.07 5.38 2.35
N ALA A 52 5.78 5.21 1.24
CA ALA A 52 6.54 6.28 0.60
C ALA A 52 6.39 6.25 -0.91
N ALA A 53 6.50 7.41 -1.55
CA ALA A 53 6.63 7.49 -3.01
C ALA A 53 8.12 7.34 -3.35
N ALA A 54 8.48 6.32 -4.13
CA ALA A 54 9.86 6.04 -4.51
C ALA A 54 10.05 6.25 -6.02
N LEU A 55 11.21 6.76 -6.42
CA LEU A 55 11.58 6.84 -7.82
C LEU A 55 11.94 5.44 -8.32
N GLN A 56 11.12 4.90 -9.21
CA GLN A 56 11.43 3.70 -9.97
C GLN A 56 12.19 4.13 -11.23
N LYS A 57 13.47 3.77 -11.29
CA LYS A 57 14.29 4.01 -12.47
C LYS A 57 13.72 3.27 -13.67
N GLY A 58 13.64 4.00 -14.77
CA GLY A 58 13.40 3.47 -16.09
C GLY A 58 14.43 2.42 -16.44
N LYS A 59 14.01 1.40 -17.18
CA LYS A 59 14.87 0.36 -17.72
C LYS A 59 14.74 0.33 -19.23
N SER A 60 15.86 0.10 -19.90
CA SER A 60 15.91 -0.23 -21.31
C SER A 60 16.17 -1.72 -21.48
N GLY A 61 15.60 -2.30 -22.52
CA GLY A 61 15.82 -3.70 -22.87
C GLY A 61 15.42 -4.00 -24.31
N LYS A 62 15.76 -5.20 -24.76
CA LYS A 62 15.33 -5.72 -26.07
C LYS A 62 14.09 -6.57 -25.88
N VAL A 63 13.09 -6.41 -26.75
CA VAL A 63 11.90 -7.26 -26.73
C VAL A 63 12.31 -8.65 -27.24
N PRO A 64 12.07 -9.73 -26.46
CA PRO A 64 12.44 -11.08 -26.89
C PRO A 64 11.83 -11.41 -28.25
N GLY A 65 12.65 -11.86 -29.20
CA GLY A 65 12.20 -12.25 -30.55
C GLY A 65 12.04 -11.11 -31.57
N THR A 66 12.41 -9.86 -31.25
CA THR A 66 12.43 -8.75 -32.23
C THR A 66 13.63 -7.84 -32.04
N ASP A 67 13.97 -7.04 -33.06
CA ASP A 67 15.02 -6.01 -32.98
C ASP A 67 14.54 -4.70 -32.32
N LYS A 68 13.34 -4.70 -31.75
CA LYS A 68 12.78 -3.53 -31.08
C LYS A 68 13.35 -3.39 -29.67
N THR A 69 13.86 -2.21 -29.36
CA THR A 69 14.25 -1.80 -28.01
C THR A 69 13.09 -1.08 -27.33
N TYR A 70 12.86 -1.39 -26.06
CA TYR A 70 11.96 -0.60 -25.21
C TYR A 70 12.79 0.24 -24.24
N THR A 71 12.35 1.47 -24.02
CA THR A 71 12.87 2.34 -22.96
C THR A 71 11.69 2.79 -22.13
N THR A 72 11.76 2.55 -20.82
CA THR A 72 10.80 3.10 -19.87
C THR A 72 11.43 4.30 -19.17
N GLN A 73 10.64 5.35 -18.92
CA GLN A 73 11.09 6.54 -18.20
C GLN A 73 11.06 6.30 -16.69
N ASP A 74 11.82 7.12 -15.97
CA ASP A 74 11.75 7.20 -14.51
C ASP A 74 10.34 7.60 -14.08
N LYS A 75 9.76 6.87 -13.12
CA LYS A 75 8.42 7.15 -12.62
C LYS A 75 8.37 7.04 -11.10
N MET A 76 7.55 7.88 -10.48
CA MET A 76 7.25 7.74 -9.06
C MET A 76 6.25 6.60 -8.86
N VAL A 77 6.55 5.70 -7.92
CA VAL A 77 5.68 4.58 -7.57
C VAL A 77 5.43 4.54 -6.07
N PRO A 78 4.21 4.20 -5.62
CA PRO A 78 3.95 3.97 -4.21
C PRO A 78 4.69 2.70 -3.76
N LYS A 79 5.31 2.78 -2.59
CA LYS A 79 6.03 1.66 -1.98
C LYS A 79 5.62 1.54 -0.51
N PHE A 80 5.25 0.33 -0.11
CA PHE A 80 5.03 -0.02 1.29
C PHE A 80 6.21 -0.82 1.83
N LYS A 81 6.74 -0.42 2.98
CA LYS A 81 7.79 -1.12 3.71
C LYS A 81 7.21 -1.62 5.03
N ALA A 82 7.00 -2.94 5.13
CA ALA A 82 6.52 -3.57 6.34
C ALA A 82 7.47 -3.35 7.52
N GLY A 83 6.91 -2.90 8.65
CA GLY A 83 7.61 -2.73 9.90
C GLY A 83 7.90 -4.07 10.58
N LYS A 84 8.78 -4.04 11.60
CA LYS A 84 9.14 -5.24 12.37
C LYS A 84 7.91 -5.90 13.01
N GLY A 85 7.04 -5.11 13.63
CA GLY A 85 5.83 -5.62 14.29
C GLY A 85 4.92 -6.43 13.37
N LEU A 86 4.68 -5.94 12.14
CA LEU A 86 3.89 -6.66 11.14
C LEU A 86 4.60 -7.94 10.69
N LYS A 87 5.90 -7.88 10.39
CA LYS A 87 6.68 -9.05 9.96
C LYS A 87 6.69 -10.15 11.01
N ASP A 88 6.91 -9.78 12.27
CA ASP A 88 6.95 -10.73 13.39
C ASP A 88 5.60 -11.41 13.59
N ARG A 89 4.49 -10.65 13.54
CA ARG A 89 3.13 -11.20 13.67
C ARG A 89 2.78 -12.15 12.52
N VAL A 90 3.15 -11.80 11.29
CA VAL A 90 2.91 -12.66 10.12
C VAL A 90 3.76 -13.93 10.19
N ALA A 91 5.01 -13.84 10.64
CA ALA A 91 5.87 -15.01 10.82
C ALA A 91 5.43 -15.92 11.97
N ALA A 92 4.81 -15.36 13.01
CA ALA A 92 4.31 -16.10 14.17
C ALA A 92 2.91 -16.71 13.96
N GLY A 93 2.12 -16.20 13.02
CA GLY A 93 0.84 -16.79 12.64
C GLY A 93 1.04 -18.08 11.84
N LYS A 94 0.64 -19.22 12.40
CA LYS A 94 0.47 -20.47 11.66
C LYS A 94 -0.84 -20.47 10.88
#